data_AF-A0A1X7T908-F1
#
_entry.id   AF-A0A1X7T908-F1
#
_cell.length_a   1.000
_cell.length_b   1.000
_cell.length_c   1.000
_cell.angle_alpha   90.00
_cell.angle_beta   90.00
_cell.angle_gamma   90.00
#
_symmetry.space_group_name_H-M   'P 1'
#
loop_
_entity.id
_entity.type
_entity.pdbx_description
1 polymer ?
#
loop_
_entity_poly.entity_id
_entity_poly.type
_entity_poly.pdbx_seq_one_letter_code
_entity_poly.pdbx_strand_id
1 'polypeptide(L)'
;MATKSSSPSLFTSPLTINQLIDVLDLLKRCGFPQTRWHELGLRLGLHKNTLDAIGKNHPGDVARCLTETLSKWLSRADNVDTKGGATFDSLSDALKFMNENAAAVKLDQEITTSSGSSTASTSQTRRKTEEGVTYNPDQAHEVMTENALLIKGCGIDLNFLIDKLLEHKIINARKKKEVTDGYCGKTEGERIDELLQIISSSIELDGEVFGIFIDILRKENTRNTIAVANKLMEKYKLKMK
;
A
#
# COMPACT_ATOMS: atom_id res chain seq x y z
N MET A 1 -15.43 -21.36 31.99
CA MET A 1 -15.60 -20.25 31.03
C MET A 1 -14.32 -19.43 31.05
N ALA A 2 -13.47 -19.57 30.04
CA ALA A 2 -12.24 -18.78 29.94
C ALA A 2 -12.54 -17.52 29.10
N THR A 3 -12.51 -16.36 29.74
CA THR A 3 -12.58 -15.05 29.09
C THR A 3 -11.29 -14.82 28.31
N LYS A 4 -11.37 -14.88 26.98
CA LYS A 4 -10.29 -14.44 26.08
C LYS A 4 -10.03 -12.95 26.34
N SER A 5 -8.83 -12.64 26.84
CA SER A 5 -8.34 -11.27 26.90
C SER A 5 -8.07 -10.79 25.46
N SER A 6 -8.93 -9.89 24.95
CA SER A 6 -8.61 -9.10 23.77
C SER A 6 -7.46 -8.15 24.10
N SER A 7 -6.40 -8.23 23.30
CA SER A 7 -5.33 -7.23 23.26
C SER A 7 -5.93 -5.81 23.09
N PRO A 8 -5.32 -4.76 23.66
CA PRO A 8 -5.82 -3.40 23.51
C PRO A 8 -5.67 -2.99 22.04
N SER A 9 -6.78 -2.99 21.32
CA SER A 9 -6.87 -2.49 19.95
C SER A 9 -6.60 -0.99 19.97
N LEU A 10 -5.51 -0.55 19.34
CA LEU A 10 -5.19 0.87 19.13
C LEU A 10 -6.33 1.65 18.47
N PHE A 11 -7.23 0.94 17.81
CA PHE A 11 -8.47 1.42 17.22
C PHE A 11 -9.37 2.22 18.18
N THR A 12 -9.29 1.94 19.49
CA THR A 12 -10.16 2.55 20.51
C THR A 12 -9.56 3.82 21.13
N SER A 13 -8.38 4.26 20.67
CA SER A 13 -7.77 5.50 21.18
C SER A 13 -8.60 6.72 20.77
N PRO A 14 -8.96 7.62 21.71
CA PRO A 14 -9.71 8.82 21.37
C PRO A 14 -8.87 9.74 20.50
N LEU A 15 -9.40 10.10 19.34
CA LEU A 15 -8.86 11.14 18.48
C LEU A 15 -9.15 12.52 19.07
N THR A 16 -8.24 13.46 18.84
CA THR A 16 -8.41 14.86 19.25
C THR A 16 -8.45 15.79 18.04
N ILE A 17 -8.93 17.02 18.25
CA ILE A 17 -8.98 18.07 17.22
C ILE A 17 -7.64 18.29 16.50
N ASN A 18 -6.51 18.01 17.17
CA ASN A 18 -5.17 18.15 16.59
C ASN A 18 -4.90 17.17 15.44
N GLN A 19 -5.64 16.07 15.37
CA GLN A 19 -5.53 15.04 14.33
C GLN A 19 -6.48 15.27 13.15
N LEU A 20 -7.14 16.44 13.10
CA LEU A 20 -8.08 16.79 12.03
C LEU A 20 -7.45 16.69 10.64
N ILE A 21 -6.22 17.18 10.48
CA ILE A 21 -5.50 17.13 9.20
C ILE A 21 -5.19 15.68 8.82
N ASP A 22 -4.73 14.87 9.79
CA ASP A 22 -4.40 13.46 9.56
C ASP A 22 -5.64 12.65 9.11
N VAL A 23 -6.78 12.84 9.79
CA VAL A 23 -8.04 12.19 9.44
C VAL A 23 -8.52 12.64 8.05
N LEU A 24 -8.39 13.93 7.74
CA LEU A 24 -8.83 14.49 6.47
C LEU A 24 -7.99 13.98 5.29
N ASP A 25 -6.67 13.92 5.44
CA ASP A 25 -5.78 13.35 4.42
C ASP A 25 -5.93 11.84 4.30
N LEU A 26 -6.22 11.16 5.40
CA LEU A 26 -6.57 9.75 5.39
C LEU A 26 -7.85 9.48 4.59
N LEU A 27 -8.91 10.25 4.78
CA LEU A 27 -10.14 10.13 3.99
C LEU A 27 -9.91 10.39 2.49
N LYS A 28 -9.09 11.40 2.14
CA LYS A 28 -8.69 11.65 0.74
C LYS A 28 -7.95 10.46 0.16
N ARG A 29 -6.99 9.90 0.90
CA ARG A 29 -6.23 8.72 0.49
C ARG A 29 -7.12 7.49 0.37
N CYS A 30 -8.14 7.37 1.21
CA CYS A 30 -9.18 6.35 1.11
C CYS A 30 -10.12 6.52 -0.09
N GLY A 31 -10.04 7.65 -0.82
CA GLY A 31 -10.87 7.94 -1.98
C GLY A 31 -12.31 8.34 -1.59
N PHE A 32 -12.53 8.79 -0.36
CA PHE A 32 -13.86 9.15 0.11
C PHE A 32 -14.40 10.38 -0.67
N PRO A 33 -15.61 10.29 -1.25
CA PRO A 33 -16.23 11.41 -1.94
C PRO A 33 -16.66 12.48 -0.95
N GLN A 34 -15.97 13.63 -0.96
CA GLN A 34 -16.24 14.73 -0.03
C GLN A 34 -17.69 15.25 -0.12
N THR A 35 -18.36 15.05 -1.24
CA THR A 35 -19.78 15.39 -1.46
C THR A 35 -20.73 14.69 -0.49
N ARG A 36 -20.32 13.56 0.11
CA ARG A 36 -21.10 12.78 1.08
C ARG A 36 -20.82 13.16 2.54
N TRP A 37 -20.20 14.31 2.80
CA TRP A 37 -19.88 14.78 4.15
C TRP A 37 -21.09 14.83 5.09
N HIS A 38 -22.28 15.18 4.57
CA HIS A 38 -23.51 15.29 5.38
C HIS A 38 -23.96 13.92 5.89
N GLU A 39 -23.99 12.93 5.00
CA GLU A 39 -24.33 11.55 5.36
C GLU A 39 -23.30 10.95 6.33
N LEU A 40 -22.00 11.24 6.12
CA LEU A 40 -20.94 10.84 7.04
C LEU A 40 -21.14 11.46 8.43
N GLY A 41 -21.42 12.75 8.51
CA GLY A 41 -21.65 13.43 9.79
C GLY A 41 -22.80 12.81 10.59
N LEU A 42 -23.91 12.44 9.93
CA LEU A 42 -25.03 11.77 10.59
C LEU A 42 -24.64 10.40 11.17
N ARG A 43 -23.82 9.65 10.43
CA ARG A 43 -23.30 8.35 10.87
C ARG A 43 -22.37 8.46 12.06
N LEU A 44 -21.55 9.50 12.07
CA LEU A 44 -20.64 9.83 13.17
C LEU A 44 -21.35 10.35 14.42
N GLY A 45 -22.67 10.58 14.37
CA GLY A 45 -23.48 11.00 15.52
C GLY A 45 -23.70 12.50 15.63
N LEU A 46 -23.37 13.27 14.60
CA LEU A 46 -23.72 14.69 14.54
C LEU A 46 -25.20 14.87 14.24
N HIS A 47 -25.82 15.88 14.85
CA HIS A 47 -27.21 16.19 14.60
C HIS A 47 -27.39 16.83 13.23
N LYS A 48 -28.53 16.58 12.60
CA LYS A 48 -28.90 17.22 11.34
C LYS A 48 -28.82 18.75 11.42
N ASN A 49 -29.22 19.34 12.54
CA ASN A 49 -29.17 20.79 12.74
C ASN A 49 -27.73 21.33 12.67
N THR A 50 -26.77 20.60 13.26
CA THR A 50 -25.35 20.94 13.23
C THR A 50 -24.81 20.90 11.79
N LEU A 51 -25.16 19.85 11.04
CA LEU A 51 -24.73 19.68 9.66
C LEU A 51 -25.36 20.70 8.71
N ASP A 52 -26.65 20.99 8.88
CA ASP A 52 -27.35 21.99 8.08
C ASP A 52 -26.79 23.40 8.34
N ALA A 53 -26.33 23.69 9.57
CA ALA A 53 -25.63 24.93 9.89
C ALA A 53 -24.25 25.01 9.21
N ILE A 54 -23.48 23.91 9.20
CA ILE A 54 -22.18 23.83 8.49
C ILE A 54 -22.38 24.11 7.00
N GLY A 55 -23.37 23.46 6.38
CA GLY A 55 -23.67 23.64 4.96
C GLY A 55 -24.10 25.06 4.59
N LYS A 56 -24.82 25.74 5.49
CA LYS A 56 -25.22 27.15 5.30
C LYS A 56 -24.05 28.13 5.47
N ASN A 57 -23.11 27.85 6.37
CA ASN A 57 -21.95 28.72 6.61
C ASN A 57 -20.91 28.65 5.48
N HIS A 58 -20.88 27.55 4.74
CA HIS A 58 -19.93 27.30 3.66
C HIS A 58 -20.62 26.86 2.36
N PRO A 59 -21.46 27.72 1.75
CA PRO A 59 -22.24 27.35 0.58
C PRO A 59 -21.31 27.07 -0.61
N GLY A 60 -21.46 25.89 -1.23
CA GLY A 60 -20.68 25.47 -2.40
C GLY A 60 -19.26 24.98 -2.11
N ASP A 61 -18.77 25.11 -0.87
CA ASP A 61 -17.45 24.64 -0.47
C ASP A 61 -17.54 23.31 0.28
N VAL A 62 -17.69 22.24 -0.50
CA VAL A 62 -17.83 20.86 -0.02
C VAL A 62 -16.63 20.42 0.82
N ALA A 63 -15.42 20.87 0.47
CA ALA A 63 -14.21 20.52 1.19
C ALA A 63 -14.21 21.13 2.60
N ARG A 64 -14.57 22.41 2.72
CA ARG A 64 -14.73 23.05 4.03
C ARG A 64 -15.84 22.44 4.85
N CYS A 65 -16.96 22.07 4.24
CA CYS A 65 -18.04 21.38 4.95
C CYS A 65 -17.57 20.05 5.55
N LEU A 66 -16.78 19.27 4.81
CA LEU A 66 -16.17 18.03 5.33
C LEU A 66 -15.21 18.32 6.48
N THR A 67 -14.33 19.32 6.34
CA THR A 67 -13.39 19.73 7.40
C THR A 67 -14.12 20.11 8.68
N GLU A 68 -15.16 20.95 8.59
CA GLU A 68 -15.96 21.36 9.74
C GLU A 68 -16.73 20.20 10.36
N THR A 69 -17.23 19.27 9.54
CA THR A 69 -17.90 18.06 10.02
C THR A 69 -16.96 17.19 10.85
N LEU A 70 -15.74 16.95 10.36
CA LEU A 70 -14.73 16.20 11.10
C LEU A 70 -14.25 16.96 12.34
N SER A 71 -14.14 18.29 12.27
CA SER A 71 -13.81 19.15 13.41
C SER A 71 -14.83 18.99 14.54
N LYS A 72 -16.14 19.04 14.21
CA LYS A 72 -17.22 18.81 15.18
C LYS A 72 -17.20 17.40 15.74
N TRP A 73 -16.97 16.40 14.89
CA TRP A 73 -16.84 15.01 15.33
C TRP A 73 -15.66 14.81 16.30
N LEU A 74 -14.47 15.32 15.97
CA LEU A 74 -13.27 15.25 16.83
C LEU A 74 -13.42 16.04 18.14
N SER A 75 -14.25 17.09 18.14
CA SER A 75 -14.63 17.80 19.37
C SER A 75 -15.65 17.05 20.23
N ARG A 76 -16.10 15.86 19.81
CA ARG A 76 -17.11 15.02 20.46
C ARG A 76 -18.44 15.76 20.66
N ALA A 77 -18.84 16.57 19.68
CA ALA A 77 -20.10 17.29 19.70
C ALA A 77 -21.32 16.34 19.64
N ASP A 78 -22.50 16.82 20.00
CA ASP A 78 -23.77 16.12 19.83
C ASP A 78 -23.78 14.70 20.43
N ASN A 79 -24.05 13.68 19.61
CA ASN A 79 -24.22 12.29 20.01
C ASN A 79 -23.04 11.40 19.62
N VAL A 80 -21.87 11.99 19.35
CA VAL A 80 -20.66 11.26 18.92
C VAL A 80 -20.29 10.14 19.91
N ASP A 81 -20.39 10.40 21.21
CA ASP A 81 -20.09 9.41 22.25
C ASP A 81 -21.04 8.20 22.23
N THR A 82 -22.29 8.41 21.83
CA THR A 82 -23.28 7.32 21.70
C THR A 82 -23.05 6.46 20.45
N LYS A 83 -22.16 6.88 19.55
CA LYS A 83 -21.81 6.22 18.29
C LYS A 83 -20.39 5.64 18.28
N GLY A 84 -19.76 5.50 19.44
CA GLY A 84 -18.39 4.96 19.58
C GLY A 84 -17.31 6.01 19.77
N GLY A 85 -17.69 7.28 19.93
CA GLY A 85 -16.78 8.39 20.20
C GLY A 85 -16.05 8.91 18.96
N ALA A 86 -15.10 9.82 19.16
CA ALA A 86 -14.19 10.26 18.11
C ALA A 86 -13.05 9.24 17.97
N THR A 87 -13.34 8.04 17.47
CA THR A 87 -12.36 6.95 17.33
C THR A 87 -12.28 6.50 15.88
N PHE A 88 -11.15 5.93 15.48
CA PHE A 88 -11.05 5.37 14.14
C PHE A 88 -12.03 4.21 13.89
N ASP A 89 -12.36 3.43 14.92
CA ASP A 89 -13.42 2.41 14.87
C ASP A 89 -14.75 3.01 14.39
N SER A 90 -15.20 4.07 15.06
CA SER A 90 -16.46 4.73 14.72
C SER A 90 -16.45 5.32 13.31
N LEU A 91 -15.29 5.79 12.82
CA LEU A 91 -15.13 6.28 11.46
C LEU A 91 -15.17 5.12 10.44
N SER A 92 -14.51 4.00 10.74
CA SER A 92 -14.54 2.79 9.91
C SER A 92 -15.97 2.24 9.79
N ASP A 93 -16.68 2.14 10.90
CA ASP A 93 -18.07 1.66 10.95
C ASP A 93 -19.01 2.60 10.20
N ALA A 94 -18.83 3.92 10.33
CA ALA A 94 -19.58 4.91 9.56
C ALA A 94 -19.37 4.71 8.04
N LEU A 95 -18.12 4.50 7.60
CA LEU A 95 -17.79 4.27 6.20
C LEU A 95 -18.35 2.92 5.68
N LYS A 96 -18.28 1.84 6.46
CA LYS A 96 -18.88 0.53 6.13
C LYS A 96 -20.39 0.67 5.90
N PHE A 97 -21.08 1.39 6.78
CA PHE A 97 -22.52 1.60 6.67
C PHE A 97 -22.89 2.58 5.55
N MET A 98 -21.96 3.36 5.01
CA MET A 98 -22.18 4.17 3.80
C MET A 98 -22.01 3.38 2.49
N ASN A 99 -21.79 2.05 2.58
CA ASN A 99 -21.43 1.16 1.47
C ASN A 99 -20.08 1.53 0.81
N GLU A 100 -19.27 2.35 1.48
CA GLU A 100 -17.90 2.69 1.09
C GLU A 100 -16.93 1.64 1.67
N ASN A 101 -17.20 0.37 1.39
CA ASN A 101 -16.39 -0.75 1.89
C ASN A 101 -14.91 -0.59 1.50
N ALA A 102 -14.63 0.05 0.36
CA ALA A 102 -13.27 0.35 -0.08
C ALA A 102 -12.57 1.38 0.83
N ALA A 103 -13.27 2.44 1.24
CA ALA A 103 -12.72 3.47 2.12
C ALA A 103 -12.53 2.96 3.55
N ALA A 104 -13.48 2.18 4.06
CA ALA A 104 -13.39 1.61 5.40
C ALA A 104 -12.27 0.56 5.53
N VAL A 105 -12.14 -0.35 4.56
CA VAL A 105 -11.05 -1.34 4.55
C VAL A 105 -9.69 -0.66 4.46
N LYS A 106 -9.58 0.43 3.69
CA LYS A 106 -8.33 1.20 3.58
C LYS A 106 -8.02 2.00 4.85
N LEU A 107 -9.05 2.46 5.56
CA LEU A 107 -8.92 3.08 6.88
C LEU A 107 -8.33 2.07 7.89
N ASP A 108 -8.93 0.88 7.96
CA ASP A 108 -8.50 -0.21 8.86
C ASP A 108 -7.03 -0.61 8.61
N GLN A 109 -6.63 -0.69 7.33
CA GLN A 109 -5.25 -0.99 6.93
C GLN A 109 -4.25 0.07 7.41
N GLU A 110 -4.55 1.34 7.20
CA GLU A 110 -3.65 2.46 7.56
C GLU A 110 -3.38 2.54 9.07
N ILE A 111 -4.40 2.30 9.90
CA ILE A 111 -4.28 2.34 11.36
C ILE A 111 -3.41 1.18 11.86
N THR A 112 -3.53 -0.01 11.25
CA THR A 112 -2.70 -1.17 11.59
C THR A 112 -1.23 -1.01 11.18
N THR A 113 -0.97 -0.29 10.08
CA THR A 113 0.42 -0.03 9.63
C THR A 113 1.17 0.97 10.49
N SER A 114 0.49 1.81 11.28
CA SER A 114 1.11 2.85 12.13
C SER A 114 1.64 2.38 13.49
N SER A 115 1.54 1.09 13.86
CA SER A 115 2.10 0.58 15.14
C SER A 115 2.97 -0.67 15.05
N GLY A 116 3.34 -1.07 13.83
CA GLY A 116 4.34 -2.12 13.61
C GLY A 116 5.51 -1.58 12.79
N SER A 117 6.50 -0.97 13.44
CA SER A 117 7.84 -0.99 12.85
C SER A 117 8.38 -2.40 13.01
N SER A 118 8.66 -3.05 11.86
CA SER A 118 9.08 -4.44 11.66
C SER A 118 7.89 -5.41 11.72
N THR A 119 7.38 -6.00 10.65
CA THR A 119 7.94 -6.39 9.34
C THR A 119 6.81 -6.50 8.30
N ALA A 120 7.15 -6.27 7.04
CA ALA A 120 6.45 -6.70 5.81
C ALA A 120 5.00 -6.22 5.53
N SER A 121 4.86 -5.51 4.40
CA SER A 121 3.91 -5.81 3.29
C SER A 121 2.42 -5.91 3.61
N THR A 122 1.46 -5.29 2.91
CA THR A 122 1.40 -4.82 1.53
C THR A 122 0.01 -4.23 1.32
N SER A 123 -0.07 -3.12 0.58
CA SER A 123 -1.33 -2.62 0.01
C SER A 123 -1.95 -3.68 -0.92
N GLN A 124 -3.28 -3.77 -1.01
CA GLN A 124 -3.99 -3.62 -2.30
C GLN A 124 -5.45 -4.07 -2.26
N THR A 125 -6.27 -3.29 -2.96
CA THR A 125 -7.44 -3.74 -3.69
C THR A 125 -7.11 -5.01 -4.50
N ARG A 126 -7.45 -6.15 -3.90
CA ARG A 126 -7.85 -7.43 -4.48
C ARG A 126 -7.36 -7.73 -5.91
N ARG A 127 -6.23 -8.44 -6.01
CA ARG A 127 -6.13 -9.66 -6.83
C ARG A 127 -5.44 -10.73 -5.99
N LYS A 128 -6.06 -11.91 -5.93
CA LYS A 128 -5.52 -13.13 -5.29
C LYS A 128 -4.05 -13.31 -5.64
N THR A 129 -3.13 -13.40 -4.68
CA THR A 129 -2.05 -14.41 -4.66
C THR A 129 -1.43 -14.44 -3.26
N GLU A 130 -1.65 -15.56 -2.58
CA GLU A 130 -0.79 -16.25 -1.60
C GLU A 130 -0.03 -15.43 -0.54
N GLU A 131 -0.48 -15.64 0.69
CA GLU A 131 0.12 -15.31 1.99
C GLU A 131 1.65 -15.53 2.03
N GLY A 132 2.38 -14.58 2.60
CA GLY A 132 3.61 -14.84 3.37
C GLY A 132 4.64 -15.79 2.74
N VAL A 133 4.95 -15.65 1.44
CA VAL A 133 6.02 -16.42 0.82
C VAL A 133 7.36 -15.84 1.28
N THR A 134 7.94 -16.42 2.33
CA THR A 134 9.37 -16.26 2.60
C THR A 134 10.12 -16.94 1.45
N TYR A 135 10.86 -16.16 0.69
CA TYR A 135 11.65 -16.68 -0.41
C TYR A 135 12.95 -17.26 0.15
N ASN A 136 13.19 -18.55 -0.07
CA ASN A 136 14.46 -19.18 0.25
C ASN A 136 15.52 -18.65 -0.76
N PRO A 137 16.58 -17.97 -0.29
CA PRO A 137 17.63 -17.41 -1.14
C PRO A 137 18.19 -18.40 -2.16
N ASP A 138 18.46 -19.63 -1.75
CA ASP A 138 19.10 -20.66 -2.59
C ASP A 138 18.19 -21.04 -3.76
N GLN A 139 16.92 -21.31 -3.46
CA GLN A 139 15.92 -21.71 -4.45
C GLN A 139 15.56 -20.55 -5.38
N ALA A 140 15.47 -19.33 -4.84
CA ALA A 140 15.17 -18.14 -5.59
C ALA A 140 16.32 -17.76 -6.55
N HIS A 141 17.57 -17.86 -6.08
CA HIS A 141 18.77 -17.64 -6.89
C HIS A 141 18.86 -18.65 -8.04
N GLU A 142 18.58 -19.93 -7.77
CA GLU A 142 18.61 -20.98 -8.79
C GLU A 142 17.54 -20.74 -9.86
N VAL A 143 16.30 -20.42 -9.45
CA VAL A 143 15.21 -20.09 -10.37
C VAL A 143 15.53 -18.84 -11.19
N MET A 144 16.13 -17.81 -10.58
CA MET A 144 16.53 -16.61 -11.29
C MET A 144 17.56 -16.92 -12.39
N THR A 145 18.59 -17.69 -12.04
CA THR A 145 19.71 -18.02 -12.93
C THR A 145 19.26 -18.92 -14.10
N GLU A 146 18.44 -19.94 -13.83
CA GLU A 146 17.90 -20.83 -14.87
C GLU A 146 17.01 -20.10 -15.89
N ASN A 147 16.37 -19.00 -15.50
CA ASN A 147 15.41 -18.27 -16.32
C ASN A 147 15.95 -16.92 -16.81
N ALA A 148 17.23 -16.63 -16.59
CA ALA A 148 17.87 -15.38 -17.02
C ALA A 148 17.67 -15.11 -18.52
N LEU A 149 17.76 -16.13 -19.38
CA LEU A 149 17.54 -15.98 -20.83
C LEU A 149 16.09 -15.56 -21.17
N LEU A 150 15.10 -16.07 -20.44
CA LEU A 150 13.70 -15.71 -20.64
C LEU A 150 13.44 -14.26 -20.20
N ILE A 151 14.11 -13.83 -19.13
CA ILE A 151 14.03 -12.45 -18.64
C ILE A 151 14.64 -11.49 -19.66
N LYS A 152 15.81 -11.81 -20.22
CA LYS A 152 16.42 -10.99 -21.30
C LYS A 152 15.49 -10.89 -22.52
N GLY A 153 14.85 -12.00 -22.88
CA GLY A 153 13.92 -12.06 -24.02
C GLY A 153 12.55 -11.44 -23.78
N CYS A 154 12.24 -10.97 -22.55
CA CYS A 154 10.92 -10.41 -22.25
C CYS A 154 10.75 -8.97 -22.74
N GLY A 155 11.85 -8.28 -23.05
CA GLY A 155 11.86 -6.91 -23.53
C GLY A 155 11.64 -5.87 -22.43
N ILE A 156 12.12 -6.14 -21.21
CA ILE A 156 12.06 -5.19 -20.10
C ILE A 156 12.90 -3.94 -20.40
N ASP A 157 12.33 -2.76 -20.18
CA ASP A 157 13.06 -1.50 -20.33
C ASP A 157 14.16 -1.38 -19.27
N LEU A 158 15.38 -1.11 -19.74
CA LEU A 158 16.57 -1.00 -18.90
C LEU A 158 16.42 0.12 -17.86
N ASN A 159 15.94 1.29 -18.26
CA ASN A 159 15.81 2.44 -17.37
C ASN A 159 14.72 2.20 -16.32
N PHE A 160 13.61 1.60 -16.73
CA PHE A 160 12.54 1.18 -15.82
C PHE A 160 13.05 0.21 -14.76
N LEU A 161 13.80 -0.83 -15.17
CA LEU A 161 14.37 -1.79 -14.24
C LEU A 161 15.33 -1.10 -13.26
N ILE A 162 16.22 -0.24 -13.75
CA ILE A 162 17.18 0.51 -12.92
C ILE A 162 16.46 1.42 -11.91
N ASP A 163 15.47 2.17 -12.33
CA ASP A 163 14.73 3.08 -11.46
C ASP A 163 13.99 2.31 -10.37
N LYS A 164 13.40 1.16 -10.71
CA LYS A 164 12.71 0.32 -9.73
C LYS A 164 13.67 -0.38 -8.77
N LEU A 165 14.81 -0.87 -9.24
CA LEU A 165 15.85 -1.43 -8.37
C LEU A 165 16.42 -0.39 -7.41
N LEU A 166 16.54 0.87 -7.84
CA LEU A 166 16.97 1.97 -6.99
C LEU A 166 15.89 2.34 -5.95
N GLU A 167 14.62 2.39 -6.36
CA GLU A 167 13.48 2.64 -5.47
C GLU A 167 13.42 1.61 -4.33
N HIS A 168 13.69 0.35 -4.66
CA HIS A 168 13.75 -0.76 -3.71
C HIS A 168 15.09 -0.88 -2.97
N LYS A 169 16.04 0.05 -3.18
CA LYS A 169 17.38 0.07 -2.57
C LYS A 169 18.22 -1.19 -2.82
N ILE A 170 17.90 -1.96 -3.87
CA ILE A 170 18.68 -3.13 -4.31
C ILE A 170 19.99 -2.65 -4.94
N ILE A 171 19.93 -1.54 -5.68
CA ILE A 171 21.11 -0.87 -6.22
C ILE A 171 21.22 0.55 -5.65
N ASN A 172 22.44 1.09 -5.60
CA ASN A 172 22.69 2.44 -5.15
C ASN A 172 22.92 3.40 -6.33
N ALA A 173 22.91 4.71 -6.05
CA ALA A 173 23.11 5.75 -7.07
C ALA A 173 24.46 5.66 -7.80
N ARG A 174 25.49 5.08 -7.16
CA ARG A 174 26.79 4.83 -7.77
C ARG A 174 26.68 3.73 -8.83
N LYS A 175 26.05 2.61 -8.50
CA LYS A 175 25.82 1.49 -9.41
C LYS A 175 24.85 1.84 -10.54
N LYS A 176 23.82 2.65 -10.26
CA LYS A 176 22.96 3.23 -11.30
C LYS A 176 23.78 3.98 -12.35
N LYS A 177 24.71 4.85 -11.92
CA LYS A 177 25.59 5.58 -12.85
C LYS A 177 26.46 4.62 -13.66
N GLU A 178 27.05 3.59 -13.06
CA GLU A 178 27.87 2.60 -13.77
C GLU A 178 27.10 1.85 -14.88
N VAL A 179 25.85 1.47 -14.66
CA VAL A 179 25.04 0.73 -15.65
C VAL A 179 24.42 1.64 -16.72
N THR A 180 24.14 2.90 -16.37
CA THR A 180 23.58 3.88 -17.31
C THR A 180 24.66 4.63 -18.11
N ASP A 181 25.91 4.64 -17.65
CA ASP A 181 26.99 5.39 -18.29
C ASP A 181 27.17 4.99 -19.77
N GLY A 182 26.93 5.94 -20.68
CA GLY A 182 27.06 5.77 -22.12
C GLY A 182 28.49 5.50 -22.58
N TYR A 183 29.50 5.81 -21.76
CA TYR A 183 30.91 5.65 -22.10
C TYR A 183 31.44 4.22 -21.98
N CYS A 184 30.64 3.27 -21.48
CA CYS A 184 31.09 1.90 -21.19
C CYS A 184 31.21 0.97 -22.43
N GLY A 185 30.70 1.39 -23.60
CA GLY A 185 30.74 0.58 -24.84
C GLY A 185 29.86 -0.68 -24.83
N LYS A 186 29.11 -0.92 -23.76
CA LYS A 186 28.22 -2.08 -23.59
C LYS A 186 26.89 -1.90 -24.30
N THR A 187 26.44 -2.95 -24.96
CA THR A 187 25.10 -3.10 -25.56
C THR A 187 24.01 -3.15 -24.48
N GLU A 188 22.76 -2.89 -24.85
CA GLU A 188 21.62 -2.97 -23.92
C GLU A 188 21.48 -4.37 -23.31
N GLY A 189 21.74 -5.42 -24.09
CA GLY A 189 21.74 -6.81 -23.60
C GLY A 189 22.79 -7.04 -22.51
N GLU A 190 24.02 -6.56 -22.70
CA GLU A 190 25.08 -6.68 -21.68
C GLU A 190 24.76 -5.88 -20.41
N ARG A 191 24.11 -4.72 -20.54
CA ARG A 191 23.66 -3.93 -19.39
C ARG A 191 22.56 -4.65 -18.60
N ILE A 192 21.62 -5.30 -19.29
CA ILE A 192 20.60 -6.15 -18.66
C ILE A 192 21.27 -7.32 -17.95
N ASP A 193 22.28 -7.94 -18.55
CA ASP A 193 23.01 -9.08 -17.96
C ASP A 193 23.67 -8.70 -16.64
N GLU A 194 24.30 -7.53 -16.59
CA GLU A 194 24.89 -7.01 -15.36
C GLU A 194 23.84 -6.74 -14.28
N LEU A 195 22.67 -6.20 -14.65
CA LEU A 195 21.59 -6.00 -13.71
C LEU A 195 21.04 -7.33 -13.18
N LEU A 196 20.84 -8.32 -14.06
CA LEU A 196 20.38 -9.63 -13.65
C LEU A 196 21.39 -10.31 -12.73
N GLN A 197 22.68 -10.15 -12.99
CA GLN A 197 23.73 -10.66 -12.12
C GLN A 197 23.70 -9.98 -10.74
N ILE A 198 23.53 -8.66 -10.69
CA ILE A 198 23.40 -7.91 -9.42
C ILE A 198 22.17 -8.36 -8.65
N ILE A 199 21.03 -8.54 -9.33
CA ILE A 199 19.80 -9.05 -8.73
C ILE A 199 20.03 -10.46 -8.18
N SER A 200 20.63 -11.37 -8.96
CA SER A 200 20.96 -12.73 -8.50
C SER A 200 21.82 -12.71 -7.25
N SER A 201 22.90 -11.92 -7.22
CA SER A 201 23.75 -11.79 -6.01
C SER A 201 22.99 -11.19 -4.82
N SER A 202 22.03 -10.30 -5.08
CA SER A 202 21.20 -9.72 -4.02
C SER A 202 20.18 -10.73 -3.47
N ILE A 203 19.64 -11.61 -4.32
CA ILE A 203 18.72 -12.69 -3.94
C ILE A 203 19.42 -13.70 -3.02
N GLU A 204 20.68 -14.01 -3.30
CA GLU A 204 21.49 -14.94 -2.49
C GLU A 204 21.71 -14.40 -1.06
N LEU A 205 21.78 -13.07 -0.90
CA LEU A 205 21.90 -12.41 0.40
C LEU A 205 20.55 -12.22 1.08
N ASP A 206 19.51 -11.91 0.30
CA ASP A 206 18.16 -11.65 0.78
C ASP A 206 17.14 -12.17 -0.25
N GLY A 207 16.51 -13.30 0.07
CA GLY A 207 15.53 -13.93 -0.80
C GLY A 207 14.33 -13.02 -1.12
N GLU A 208 14.02 -12.02 -0.28
CA GLU A 208 12.94 -11.06 -0.55
C GLU A 208 13.17 -10.27 -1.85
N VAL A 209 14.42 -10.09 -2.27
CA VAL A 209 14.78 -9.44 -3.53
C VAL A 209 14.16 -10.16 -4.73
N PHE A 210 13.96 -11.47 -4.66
CA PHE A 210 13.29 -12.23 -5.71
C PHE A 210 11.82 -11.82 -5.82
N GLY A 211 11.11 -11.69 -4.69
CA GLY A 211 9.74 -11.19 -4.65
C GLY A 211 9.63 -9.77 -5.20
N ILE A 212 10.55 -8.89 -4.82
CA ILE A 212 10.64 -7.52 -5.35
C ILE A 212 10.82 -7.55 -6.87
N PHE A 213 11.71 -8.39 -7.39
CA PHE A 213 11.95 -8.50 -8.82
C PHE A 213 10.71 -8.98 -9.59
N ILE A 214 9.99 -9.98 -9.08
CA ILE A 214 8.72 -10.45 -9.65
C ILE A 214 7.69 -9.32 -9.70
N ASP A 215 7.61 -8.51 -8.65
CA ASP A 215 6.71 -7.36 -8.61
C ASP A 215 7.12 -6.26 -9.59
N ILE A 216 8.42 -6.05 -9.82
CA ILE A 216 8.91 -5.11 -10.85
C ILE A 216 8.46 -5.58 -12.24
N LEU A 217 8.64 -6.86 -12.58
CA LEU A 217 8.20 -7.42 -13.85
C LEU A 217 6.68 -7.26 -14.06
N ARG A 218 5.90 -7.44 -12.98
CA ARG A 218 4.45 -7.27 -13.02
C ARG A 218 4.03 -5.80 -13.14
N LYS A 219 4.77 -4.87 -12.53
CA LYS A 219 4.53 -3.41 -12.60
C LYS A 219 4.77 -2.84 -14.00
N GLU A 220 5.69 -3.42 -14.77
CA GLU A 220 5.94 -2.99 -16.16
C GLU A 220 4.72 -3.20 -17.07
N ASN A 221 3.82 -4.12 -16.69
CA ASN A 221 2.52 -4.32 -17.32
C ASN A 221 2.58 -4.71 -18.82
N THR A 222 3.67 -5.34 -19.27
CA THR A 222 3.72 -5.94 -20.61
C THR A 222 3.27 -7.39 -20.57
N ARG A 223 2.71 -7.88 -21.70
CA ARG A 223 2.27 -9.29 -21.80
C ARG A 223 3.43 -10.26 -21.56
N ASN A 224 4.63 -9.89 -21.97
CA ASN A 224 5.83 -10.72 -21.86
C ASN A 224 6.35 -10.73 -20.42
N THR A 225 6.45 -9.58 -19.76
CA THR A 225 6.99 -9.46 -18.40
C THR A 225 6.06 -10.11 -17.38
N ILE A 226 4.74 -9.98 -17.54
CA ILE A 226 3.75 -10.68 -16.72
C ILE A 226 3.86 -12.20 -16.90
N ALA A 227 4.01 -12.68 -18.14
CA ALA A 227 4.16 -14.11 -18.41
C ALA A 227 5.44 -14.67 -17.80
N VAL A 228 6.56 -13.95 -17.89
CA VAL A 228 7.83 -14.32 -17.26
C VAL A 228 7.72 -14.33 -15.73
N ALA A 229 7.12 -13.29 -15.13
CA ALA A 229 6.88 -13.22 -13.69
C ALA A 229 6.08 -14.42 -13.16
N ASN A 230 4.98 -14.77 -13.84
CA ASN A 230 4.17 -15.92 -13.47
C ASN A 230 4.95 -17.24 -13.60
N LYS A 231 5.72 -17.39 -14.69
CA LYS A 231 6.53 -18.60 -14.93
C LYS A 231 7.63 -18.79 -13.89
N LEU A 232 8.28 -17.70 -13.47
CA LEU A 232 9.28 -17.71 -12.41
C LEU A 232 8.66 -18.15 -11.07
N MET A 233 7.51 -17.59 -10.72
CA MET A 233 6.78 -17.96 -9.49
C MET A 233 6.36 -19.43 -9.49
N GLU A 234 5.83 -19.93 -10.60
CA GLU A 234 5.43 -21.35 -10.70
C GLU A 234 6.63 -22.29 -10.56
N LYS A 235 7.78 -21.95 -11.18
CA LYS A 235 9.02 -22.72 -11.02
C LYS A 235 9.53 -22.69 -9.59
N TYR A 236 9.46 -21.54 -8.93
CA TYR A 236 9.87 -21.40 -7.53
C TYR A 236 9.00 -22.27 -6.60
N LYS A 237 7.67 -22.20 -6.74
CA LYS A 237 6.74 -23.06 -5.97
C LYS A 237 6.97 -24.56 -6.21
N LEU A 238 7.39 -24.94 -7.42
CA LEU A 238 7.71 -26.34 -7.72
C LEU A 238 8.94 -26.82 -6.95
N LYS A 239 9.94 -25.95 -6.72
CA LYS A 239 11.13 -26.28 -5.92
C LYS A 239 10.88 -26.27 -4.41
N MET A 240 9.78 -25.68 -3.94
CA MET A 240 9.37 -25.75 -2.53
C MET A 240 8.71 -27.07 -2.13
N LYS A 241 8.33 -27.91 -3.09
CA LYS A 241 7.68 -29.22 -2.86
C LYS A 241 8.70 -30.35 -2.85
#